data_AF-A0A0M8N8T3-F1
#
_entry.id   AF-A0A0M8N8T3-F1
#
_cell.length_a   1.000
_cell.length_b   1.000
_cell.length_c   1.000
_cell.angle_alpha   90.00
_cell.angle_beta   90.00
_cell.angle_gamma   90.00
#
_symmetry.space_group_name_H-M   'P 1'
#
loop_
_entity.id
_entity.type
_entity.pdbx_description
1 polymer ?
#
loop_
_entity_poly.entity_id
_entity_poly.type
_entity_poly.pdbx_seq_one_letter_code
_entity_poly.pdbx_strand_id
1 'polypeptide(L)'
;MASTPESLRAIYRSLLRELPPRPILSSPRSPLHVRIRSQFTIAPSTSTSAAAPAPPSPATREHAAQSAQQLVAYLRSQRMYVSLIERYNPGMDMDQDERIRLTARRVGMDLPVKK
;
A
#
# COMPACT_ATOMS: atom_id res chain seq x y z
N MET A 1 -22.65 -11.57 5.20
CA MET A 1 -22.47 -11.36 3.75
C MET A 1 -21.39 -12.32 3.29
N ALA A 2 -21.78 -13.49 2.76
CA ALA A 2 -20.81 -14.50 2.33
C ALA A 2 -19.93 -13.94 1.19
N SER A 3 -18.63 -14.19 1.23
CA SER A 3 -17.69 -13.72 0.20
C SER A 3 -17.90 -14.49 -1.11
N THR A 4 -18.62 -13.89 -2.05
CA THR A 4 -18.78 -14.45 -3.40
C THR A 4 -17.44 -14.45 -4.14
N PRO A 5 -17.20 -15.39 -5.08
CA PRO A 5 -15.96 -15.41 -5.87
C PRO A 5 -15.74 -14.11 -6.66
N GLU A 6 -16.81 -13.43 -7.06
CA GLU A 6 -16.76 -12.12 -7.73
C GLU A 6 -16.25 -11.01 -6.80
N SER A 7 -16.76 -10.99 -5.56
CA SER A 7 -16.30 -10.05 -4.53
C SER A 7 -14.81 -10.22 -4.24
N LEU A 8 -14.33 -11.47 -4.11
CA LEU A 8 -12.91 -11.76 -3.90
C LEU A 8 -12.04 -11.27 -5.07
N ARG A 9 -12.50 -11.44 -6.32
CA ARG A 9 -11.81 -10.92 -7.51
C ARG A 9 -11.78 -9.39 -7.53
N ALA A 10 -12.86 -8.74 -7.12
CA ALA A 10 -12.93 -7.28 -7.02
C ALA A 10 -11.96 -6.75 -5.96
N ILE A 11 -11.92 -7.35 -4.76
CA ILE A 11 -10.97 -7.03 -3.69
C ILE A 11 -9.53 -7.20 -4.19
N TYR A 12 -9.21 -8.36 -4.79
CA TYR A 12 -7.88 -8.63 -5.34
C TYR A 12 -7.44 -7.57 -6.35
N ARG A 13 -8.31 -7.19 -7.29
CA ARG A 13 -8.01 -6.14 -8.29
C ARG A 13 -7.82 -4.77 -7.65
N SER A 14 -8.65 -4.41 -6.66
CA SER A 14 -8.47 -3.15 -5.94
C SER A 14 -7.13 -3.10 -5.21
N LEU A 15 -6.73 -4.18 -4.54
CA LEU A 15 -5.46 -4.29 -3.84
C LEU A 15 -4.28 -4.18 -4.82
N LEU A 16 -4.36 -4.83 -5.98
CA LEU A 16 -3.34 -4.69 -7.03
C LEU A 16 -3.21 -3.27 -7.60
N ARG A 17 -4.28 -2.47 -7.61
CA ARG A 17 -4.24 -1.06 -8.06
C ARG A 17 -3.64 -0.12 -7.01
N GLU A 18 -3.66 -0.52 -5.74
CA GLU A 18 -3.00 0.27 -4.68
C GLU A 18 -1.47 0.10 -4.71
N LEU A 19 -0.97 -0.97 -5.31
CA LEU A 19 0.47 -1.20 -5.47
C LEU A 19 1.06 -0.30 -6.58
N PRO A 20 2.36 0.07 -6.47
CA PRO A 20 3.03 0.88 -7.49
C PRO A 20 2.91 0.24 -8.89
N PRO A 21 2.57 1.04 -9.93
CA PRO A 21 2.43 0.51 -11.29
C PRO A 21 3.76 -0.07 -11.75
N ARG A 22 3.68 -1.22 -12.42
CA ARG A 22 4.85 -1.93 -12.96
C ARG A 22 4.81 -1.94 -14.48
N PRO A 23 5.96 -1.82 -15.16
CA PRO A 23 6.02 -2.06 -16.59
C PRO A 23 5.59 -3.50 -16.88
N ILE A 24 4.64 -3.64 -17.81
CA ILE A 24 3.90 -4.88 -18.11
C ILE A 24 4.85 -6.02 -18.54
N LEU A 25 6.03 -5.67 -19.05
CA LEU A 25 7.05 -6.57 -19.59
C LEU A 25 8.14 -6.98 -18.59
N SER A 26 8.10 -6.49 -17.35
CA SER A 26 9.09 -6.87 -16.33
C SER A 26 8.76 -8.24 -15.75
N SER A 27 9.29 -9.29 -16.38
CA SER A 27 9.38 -10.64 -15.81
C SER A 27 10.67 -10.77 -15.02
N PRO A 28 10.68 -11.30 -13.78
CA PRO A 28 9.61 -12.03 -13.08
C PRO A 28 8.64 -11.15 -12.25
N ARG A 29 7.46 -11.70 -11.95
CA ARG A 29 6.46 -11.09 -11.05
C ARG A 29 7.08 -10.90 -9.65
N SER A 30 6.83 -9.77 -8.98
CA SER A 30 7.42 -9.57 -7.64
C SER A 30 7.05 -10.67 -6.66
N PRO A 31 7.95 -10.99 -5.72
CA PRO A 31 7.64 -11.93 -4.64
C PRO A 31 6.40 -11.50 -3.86
N LEU A 32 6.18 -10.19 -3.68
CA LEU A 32 4.99 -9.64 -3.04
C LEU A 32 3.70 -9.98 -3.81
N HIS A 33 3.68 -9.79 -5.13
CA HIS A 33 2.52 -10.15 -5.94
C HIS A 33 2.26 -11.66 -5.98
N VAL A 34 3.30 -12.48 -5.98
CA VAL A 34 3.18 -13.94 -5.87
C VAL A 34 2.57 -14.32 -4.52
N ARG A 35 3.05 -13.71 -3.43
CA ARG A 35 2.54 -13.92 -2.07
C ARG A 35 1.09 -13.49 -1.93
N ILE A 36 0.70 -12.32 -2.46
CA ILE A 36 -0.72 -11.91 -2.45
C ILE A 36 -1.54 -12.93 -3.24
N ARG A 37 -1.08 -13.32 -4.44
CA ARG A 37 -1.82 -14.28 -5.27
C ARG A 37 -2.04 -15.61 -4.55
N SER A 38 -1.04 -16.14 -3.85
CA SER A 38 -1.18 -17.42 -3.13
C SER A 38 -2.20 -17.36 -1.99
N GLN A 39 -2.42 -16.20 -1.38
CA GLN A 39 -3.46 -16.01 -0.35
C GLN A 39 -4.89 -16.03 -0.93
N PHE A 40 -5.06 -15.63 -2.20
CA PHE A 40 -6.37 -15.60 -2.86
C PHE A 40 -6.66 -16.85 -3.70
N THR A 41 -5.62 -17.61 -4.09
CA THR A 41 -5.79 -18.89 -4.78
C THR A 41 -5.89 -20.01 -3.77
N ILE A 42 -7.08 -20.59 -3.62
CA ILE A 42 -7.20 -21.93 -3.04
C ILE A 42 -6.49 -22.86 -4.03
N ALA A 43 -5.36 -23.44 -3.64
CA ALA A 43 -4.68 -24.42 -4.48
C ALA A 43 -5.67 -25.59 -4.73
N PRO A 44 -5.89 -26.02 -5.99
CA PRO A 44 -6.51 -27.31 -6.20
C PRO A 44 -5.58 -28.35 -5.59
N SER A 45 -6.08 -29.09 -4.61
CA SER A 45 -5.39 -30.17 -3.93
C SER A 45 -5.14 -31.33 -4.92
N THR A 46 -4.21 -31.16 -5.85
CA THR A 46 -3.77 -32.24 -6.73
C THR A 46 -2.56 -32.91 -6.08
N SER A 47 -2.90 -33.96 -5.31
CA SER A 47 -2.16 -35.21 -5.08
C SER A 47 -0.84 -35.23 -4.27
N THR A 48 -0.90 -36.01 -3.19
CA THR A 48 0.13 -36.93 -2.67
C THR A 48 1.32 -36.36 -1.90
N SER A 49 1.15 -36.18 -0.59
CA SER A 49 1.93 -36.85 0.48
C SER A 49 1.66 -36.20 1.84
N ALA A 50 1.47 -37.08 2.83
CA ALA A 50 1.42 -36.91 4.28
C ALA A 50 1.46 -35.48 4.88
N ALA A 51 0.44 -35.19 5.70
CA ALA A 51 0.27 -34.00 6.55
C ALA A 51 -0.25 -32.72 5.86
N ALA A 52 -1.46 -32.78 5.29
CA ALA A 52 -2.20 -31.58 4.89
C ALA A 52 -2.96 -30.98 6.11
N PRO A 53 -2.82 -29.67 6.40
CA PRO A 53 -3.67 -28.99 7.37
C PRO A 53 -5.12 -28.99 6.89
N ALA A 54 -6.06 -29.15 7.81
CA ALA A 54 -7.49 -29.16 7.53
C ALA A 54 -7.93 -28.00 6.62
N PRO A 55 -8.93 -28.20 5.74
CA PRO A 55 -9.45 -27.11 4.92
C PRO A 55 -9.85 -25.94 5.82
N PRO A 56 -9.42 -24.70 5.52
CA PRO A 56 -9.75 -23.56 6.38
C PRO A 56 -11.27 -23.42 6.45
N SER A 57 -11.76 -23.32 7.68
CA SER A 57 -13.19 -23.17 7.96
C SER A 57 -13.76 -21.97 7.18
N PRO A 58 -15.05 -22.00 6.79
CA PRO A 58 -15.66 -20.91 6.04
C PRO A 58 -15.52 -19.57 6.78
N ALA A 59 -15.60 -19.58 8.12
CA ALA A 59 -15.42 -18.40 8.96
C ALA A 59 -14.03 -17.76 8.79
N THR A 60 -12.95 -18.54 8.72
CA THR A 60 -11.59 -18.01 8.52
C THR A 60 -11.44 -17.31 7.17
N ARG A 61 -12.11 -17.80 6.13
CA ARG A 61 -12.08 -17.17 4.79
C ARG A 61 -12.83 -15.85 4.75
N GLU A 62 -13.97 -15.79 5.43
CA GLU A 62 -14.74 -14.56 5.56
C GLU A 62 -13.94 -13.50 6.34
N HIS A 63 -13.32 -13.90 7.44
CA HIS A 63 -12.43 -13.01 8.19
C HIS A 63 -11.27 -12.50 7.33
N ALA A 64 -10.60 -13.38 6.58
CA ALA A 64 -9.52 -12.98 5.67
C ALA A 64 -10.01 -12.00 4.57
N ALA A 65 -11.20 -12.21 4.03
CA ALA A 65 -11.80 -11.29 3.06
C ALA A 65 -12.08 -9.91 3.67
N GLN A 66 -12.58 -9.86 4.90
CA GLN A 66 -12.81 -8.61 5.65
C GLN A 66 -11.49 -7.89 5.94
N SER A 67 -10.46 -8.60 6.41
CA SER A 67 -9.13 -8.02 6.63
C SER A 67 -8.53 -7.46 5.34
N ALA A 68 -8.72 -8.15 4.20
CA ALA A 68 -8.26 -7.64 2.91
C ALA A 68 -9.00 -6.36 2.48
N GLN A 69 -10.29 -6.23 2.75
CA GLN A 69 -11.05 -4.99 2.52
C GLN A 69 -10.56 -3.85 3.40
N GLN A 70 -10.31 -4.11 4.68
CA GLN A 70 -9.75 -3.13 5.60
C GLN A 70 -8.36 -2.65 5.14
N LEU A 71 -7.51 -3.57 4.68
CA LEU A 71 -6.21 -3.23 4.12
C LEU A 71 -6.31 -2.31 2.90
N VAL A 72 -7.25 -2.56 1.98
CA VAL A 72 -7.48 -1.69 0.82
C VAL A 72 -7.90 -0.28 1.27
N ALA A 73 -8.80 -0.18 2.25
CA ALA A 73 -9.20 1.11 2.80
C ALA A 73 -8.01 1.86 3.44
N TYR A 74 -7.18 1.16 4.20
CA TYR A 74 -5.98 1.70 4.82
C TYR A 74 -4.97 2.23 3.80
N LEU A 75 -4.71 1.49 2.72
CA LEU A 75 -3.78 1.92 1.67
C LEU A 75 -4.27 3.19 0.96
N ARG A 76 -5.58 3.32 0.74
CA ARG A 76 -6.18 4.54 0.17
C ARG A 76 -6.05 5.71 1.12
N SER A 77 -6.35 5.53 2.40
CA SER A 77 -6.17 6.59 3.40
C SER A 77 -4.71 7.00 3.53
N GLN A 78 -3.76 6.07 3.44
CA GLN A 78 -2.33 6.39 3.48
C GLN A 78 -1.92 7.29 2.32
N ARG A 79 -2.39 7.01 1.10
CA ARG A 79 -2.15 7.87 -0.08
C ARG A 79 -2.72 9.27 0.10
N MET A 80 -3.95 9.36 0.59
CA MET A 80 -4.60 10.65 0.87
C MET A 80 -3.89 11.42 1.99
N TYR A 81 -3.39 10.73 3.01
CA TYR A 81 -2.63 11.33 4.09
C TYR A 81 -1.33 11.96 3.58
N VAL A 82 -0.56 11.24 2.75
CA VAL A 82 0.66 11.77 2.13
C VAL A 82 0.36 13.01 1.29
N SER A 83 -0.68 12.96 0.45
CA SER A 83 -1.03 14.13 -0.39
C SER A 83 -1.52 15.33 0.42
N LEU A 84 -2.18 15.12 1.55
CA LEU A 84 -2.57 16.19 2.47
C LEU A 84 -1.35 16.80 3.17
N ILE A 85 -0.39 16.00 3.60
CA ILE A 85 0.86 16.49 4.19
C ILE A 85 1.60 17.37 3.19
N GLU A 86 1.82 16.89 1.97
CA GLU A 86 2.53 17.64 0.93
C GLU A 86 1.84 18.97 0.63
N ARG A 87 0.50 19.01 0.63
CA ARG A 87 -0.28 20.21 0.35
C ARG A 87 -0.23 21.24 1.47
N TYR A 88 -0.38 20.80 2.72
CA TYR A 88 -0.52 21.70 3.86
C TYR A 88 0.81 21.96 4.59
N ASN A 89 1.85 21.19 4.30
CA ASN A 89 3.19 21.36 4.84
C ASN A 89 4.26 21.46 3.73
N PRO A 90 4.20 22.48 2.86
CA PRO A 90 5.16 22.64 1.77
C PRO A 90 6.60 22.95 2.24
N GLY A 91 6.77 23.32 3.51
CA GLY A 91 8.08 23.57 4.12
C GLY A 91 8.65 22.39 4.89
N MET A 92 8.06 21.19 4.78
CA MET A 92 8.50 20.00 5.52
C MET A 92 9.93 19.61 5.17
N ASP A 93 10.30 19.71 3.90
CA ASP A 93 11.62 19.32 3.39
C ASP A 93 12.63 20.49 3.38
N MET A 94 12.22 21.69 3.82
CA MET A 94 13.09 22.86 3.86
C MET A 94 13.96 22.85 5.11
N ASP A 95 15.27 22.97 4.92
CA ASP A 95 16.20 23.11 6.04
C ASP A 95 15.96 24.43 6.79
N GLN A 96 16.24 24.41 8.10
CA GLN A 96 15.95 25.53 8.99
C GLN A 96 16.72 26.79 8.58
N ASP A 97 17.97 26.65 8.12
CA ASP A 97 18.80 27.77 7.67
C ASP A 97 18.21 28.43 6.40
N GLU A 98 17.65 27.64 5.47
CA GLU A 98 16.99 28.17 4.28
C GLU A 98 15.69 28.89 4.61
N ARG A 99 14.90 28.37 5.56
CA ARG A 99 13.69 29.04 6.06
C ARG A 99 14.00 30.40 6.69
N ILE A 100 15.07 30.48 7.48
CA ILE A 100 15.53 31.74 8.09
C ILE A 100 15.94 32.72 6.98
N ARG A 101 16.69 32.28 5.98
CA ARG A 101 17.10 33.11 4.84
C ARG A 101 15.91 33.67 4.05
N LEU A 102 14.91 32.85 3.72
CA LEU A 102 13.71 33.33 3.00
C LEU A 102 12.87 34.29 3.84
N THR A 103 12.81 34.08 5.15
CA THR A 103 12.10 34.98 6.07
C THR A 103 12.82 36.33 6.19
N ALA A 104 14.16 36.32 6.25
CA ALA A 104 14.96 37.55 6.22
C ALA A 104 14.75 38.33 4.92
N ARG A 105 14.73 37.63 3.77
CA ARG A 105 14.47 38.27 2.47
C ARG A 105 13.08 38.90 2.37
N ARG A 106 12.06 38.34 3.02
CA ARG A 106 10.72 38.94 3.08
C ARG A 106 10.71 40.32 3.74
N VAL A 107 11.63 40.58 4.66
CA VAL A 107 11.79 41.89 5.33
C VAL A 107 12.90 42.76 4.71
N GLY A 108 13.47 42.33 3.58
CA GLY A 108 14.57 43.05 2.92
C GLY A 108 15.93 42.94 3.62
N MET A 109 16.11 41.95 4.50
CA MET A 109 17.43 41.63 5.10
C MET A 109 18.05 40.39 4.43
N ASP A 110 19.38 40.40 4.30
CA ASP A 110 20.15 39.21 3.93
C ASP A 110 20.93 38.67 5.15
N LEU A 111 20.92 37.34 5.30
CA LEU A 111 21.63 36.67 6.39
C LEU A 111 23.15 36.71 6.16
N PRO A 112 23.98 37.02 7.17
CA PRO A 112 25.42 36.93 7.05
C PRO A 112 25.88 35.49 6.85
N VAL A 113 26.89 35.29 5.99
CA VAL A 113 27.50 33.98 5.76
C VAL A 113 28.25 33.56 7.02
N LYS A 114 27.92 32.39 7.59
CA LYS A 114 28.69 31.81 8.71
C LYS A 114 30.15 31.62 8.25
N LYS A 115 31.09 32.19 8.99
CA LYS A 115 32.54 31.95 8.84
C LYS A 115 32.91 30.55 9.30
#